data_AF-A0A800AE03-F1
#
_entry.id   AF-A0A800AE03-F1
#
_cell.length_a   1.000
_cell.length_b   1.000
_cell.length_c   1.000
_cell.angle_alpha   90.00
_cell.angle_beta   90.00
_cell.angle_gamma   90.00
#
_symmetry.space_group_name_H-M   'P 1'
#
loop_
_entity.id
_entity.type
_entity.pdbx_description
1 polymer ?
#
loop_
_entity_poly.entity_id
_entity_poly.type
_entity_poly.pdbx_seq_one_letter_code
_entity_poly.pdbx_strand_id
1 'polypeptide(L)'
;MTIKALYEMVDEETGECPVSLVIRQEDAEMMGLWDGKSGDLSYYLKPGYTDASDNYATTEPDFIQKADIAAINPGCAHHQYLPTARLDLFSTRGIMLFYGNGVKKGYERSTAVWTVDLTPTLAYYLGIPAPKQSEGKVIFDAFELEKPS
;
A
#
# COMPACT_ATOMS: atom_id res chain seq x y z
N MET A 1 20.47 -11.87 9.78
CA MET A 1 19.80 -12.71 10.80
C MET A 1 18.32 -12.35 10.90
N THR A 2 17.96 -11.07 10.98
CA THR A 2 16.59 -10.57 11.19
C THR A 2 15.57 -10.94 10.11
N ILE A 3 15.84 -10.70 8.82
CA ILE A 3 14.89 -11.06 7.73
C ILE A 3 14.58 -12.57 7.72
N LYS A 4 15.60 -13.40 7.94
CA LYS A 4 15.45 -14.86 7.99
C LYS A 4 14.51 -15.27 9.11
N ALA A 5 14.66 -14.68 10.30
CA ALA A 5 13.79 -14.96 11.45
C ALA A 5 12.32 -14.64 11.14
N LEU A 6 12.05 -13.54 10.41
CA LEU A 6 10.68 -13.19 10.00
C LEU A 6 10.08 -14.24 9.05
N TYR A 7 10.85 -14.75 8.09
CA TYR A 7 10.39 -15.80 7.17
C TYR A 7 10.37 -17.21 7.77
N GLU A 8 11.10 -17.45 8.86
CA GLU A 8 11.10 -18.71 9.60
C GLU A 8 9.94 -18.81 10.60
N MET A 9 9.15 -17.74 10.78
CA MET A 9 7.92 -17.82 11.55
C MET A 9 6.95 -18.81 10.92
N VAL A 10 6.35 -19.65 11.78
CA VAL A 10 5.35 -20.65 11.40
C VAL A 10 4.19 -20.56 12.37
N ASP A 11 2.99 -20.34 11.83
CA ASP A 11 1.74 -20.57 12.55
C ASP A 11 1.57 -22.07 12.79
N GLU A 12 1.32 -22.46 14.04
CA GLU A 12 1.20 -23.86 14.44
C GLU A 12 -0.14 -24.47 14.03
N GLU A 13 -1.18 -23.65 13.87
CA GLU A 13 -2.51 -24.12 13.47
C GLU A 13 -2.57 -24.40 11.97
N THR A 14 -2.06 -23.48 11.16
CA THR A 14 -2.11 -23.60 9.68
C THR A 14 -0.84 -24.18 9.06
N GLY A 15 0.29 -24.15 9.79
CA GLY A 15 1.60 -24.51 9.26
C GLY A 15 2.21 -23.47 8.31
N GLU A 16 1.57 -22.29 8.15
CA GLU A 16 2.03 -21.26 7.21
C GLU A 16 2.93 -20.20 7.87
N CYS A 17 3.83 -19.62 7.07
CA CYS A 17 4.47 -18.37 7.45
C CYS A 17 3.49 -17.20 7.31
N PRO A 18 3.27 -16.38 8.36
CA PRO A 18 2.33 -15.26 8.32
C PRO A 18 2.88 -14.04 7.56
N VAL A 19 4.18 -14.00 7.24
CA VAL A 19 4.82 -12.87 6.58
C VAL A 19 4.75 -13.04 5.06
N SER A 20 4.32 -11.99 4.36
CA SER A 20 4.23 -11.94 2.90
C SER A 20 5.49 -11.35 2.26
N LEU A 21 6.01 -10.26 2.81
CA LEU A 21 7.19 -9.56 2.29
C LEU A 21 7.96 -8.93 3.44
N VAL A 22 9.29 -8.97 3.34
CA VAL A 22 10.20 -8.14 4.14
C VAL A 22 11.16 -7.46 3.18
N ILE A 23 11.27 -6.14 3.26
CA ILE A 23 12.18 -5.33 2.46
C ILE A 23 13.09 -4.50 3.38
N ARG A 24 14.36 -4.40 3.00
CA ARG A 24 15.29 -3.50 3.69
C ARG A 24 14.96 -2.07 3.34
N GLN A 25 15.18 -1.17 4.30
CA GLN A 25 14.88 0.24 4.09
C GLN A 25 15.66 0.77 2.88
N GLU A 26 16.94 0.44 2.73
CA GLU A 26 17.77 0.83 1.57
C GLU A 26 17.24 0.35 0.20
N ASP A 27 16.47 -0.74 0.18
CA ASP A 27 15.84 -1.27 -1.04
C ASP A 27 14.40 -0.75 -1.22
N ALA A 28 13.81 -0.15 -0.18
CA ALA A 28 12.41 0.27 -0.15
C ALA A 28 12.18 1.64 -0.82
N GLU A 29 13.24 2.35 -1.21
CA GLU A 29 13.17 3.61 -1.95
C GLU A 29 12.35 3.49 -3.23
N MET A 30 12.55 2.41 -3.99
CA MET A 30 11.81 2.17 -5.23
C MET A 30 10.30 1.95 -5.01
N MET A 31 9.88 1.67 -3.79
CA MET A 31 8.48 1.51 -3.40
C MET A 31 7.87 2.79 -2.82
N GLY A 32 8.64 3.89 -2.75
CA GLY A 32 8.22 5.14 -2.12
C GLY A 32 8.11 5.07 -0.60
N LEU A 33 8.78 4.08 0.01
CA LEU A 33 8.74 3.84 1.46
C LEU A 33 9.99 4.38 2.18
N TRP A 34 10.93 4.97 1.44
CA TRP A 34 12.12 5.58 2.03
C TRP A 34 11.88 7.05 2.39
N ASP A 35 11.84 7.34 3.69
CA ASP A 35 11.65 8.69 4.23
C ASP A 35 12.79 9.14 5.16
N GLY A 36 13.82 8.30 5.31
CA GLY A 36 14.92 8.51 6.25
C GLY A 36 14.53 8.52 7.73
N LYS A 37 13.29 8.14 8.06
CA LYS A 37 12.73 8.12 9.44
C LYS A 37 12.18 6.75 9.83
N SER A 38 11.84 5.92 8.86
CA SER A 38 11.34 4.56 9.06
C SER A 38 12.43 3.62 9.55
N GLY A 39 12.03 2.54 10.20
CA GLY A 39 12.95 1.52 10.72
C GLY A 39 13.73 0.77 9.63
N ASP A 40 14.73 -0.01 10.02
CA ASP A 40 15.66 -0.68 9.10
C ASP A 40 15.00 -1.67 8.13
N LEU A 41 13.81 -2.17 8.46
CA LEU A 41 13.03 -3.11 7.67
C LEU A 41 11.56 -2.67 7.61
N SER A 42 10.96 -2.79 6.44
CA SER A 42 9.50 -2.80 6.26
C SER A 42 9.03 -4.22 6.03
N TYR A 43 7.95 -4.64 6.69
CA TYR A 43 7.37 -5.97 6.53
C TYR A 43 5.87 -5.89 6.32
N TYR A 44 5.33 -6.94 5.70
CA TYR A 44 3.91 -7.08 5.40
C TYR A 44 3.43 -8.47 5.77
N LEU A 45 2.24 -8.56 6.35
CA LEU A 45 1.59 -9.82 6.69
C LEU A 45 0.80 -10.37 5.49
N LYS A 46 0.60 -11.69 5.48
CA LYS A 46 -0.37 -12.33 4.61
C LYS A 46 -1.79 -11.97 5.07
N PRO A 47 -2.75 -11.85 4.14
CA PRO A 47 -4.15 -11.69 4.51
C PRO A 47 -4.61 -12.83 5.43
N GLY A 48 -5.31 -12.51 6.51
CA GLY A 48 -5.70 -13.49 7.54
C GLY A 48 -4.92 -13.36 8.85
N TYR A 49 -3.80 -12.64 8.85
CA TYR A 49 -2.99 -12.35 10.03
C TYR A 49 -2.96 -10.86 10.35
N THR A 50 -3.04 -10.50 11.62
CA THR A 50 -2.93 -9.12 12.12
C THR A 50 -1.82 -9.03 13.17
N ASP A 51 -1.37 -7.82 13.50
CA ASP A 51 -0.70 -7.63 14.77
C ASP A 51 -1.63 -7.98 15.94
N ALA A 52 -1.07 -8.53 17.02
CA ALA A 52 -1.78 -8.85 18.24
C ALA A 52 -1.82 -7.67 19.22
N SER A 53 -1.08 -6.59 18.93
CA SER A 53 -0.86 -5.46 19.81
C SER A 53 -1.53 -4.19 19.29
N ASP A 54 -2.74 -3.90 19.74
CA ASP A 54 -3.46 -2.63 19.45
C ASP A 54 -2.79 -1.38 20.09
N ASN A 55 -1.70 -1.53 20.86
CA ASN A 55 -1.06 -0.45 21.61
C ASN A 55 0.46 -0.37 21.39
N TYR A 56 0.83 0.23 20.26
CA TYR A 56 2.21 0.61 19.93
C TYR A 56 2.85 1.59 20.93
N ALA A 57 2.05 2.24 21.78
CA ALA A 57 2.53 3.22 22.77
C ALA A 57 3.18 2.59 24.02
N THR A 58 2.94 1.31 24.29
CA THR A 58 3.43 0.60 25.49
C THR A 58 4.35 -0.57 25.19
N THR A 59 4.65 -0.81 23.91
CA THR A 59 5.51 -1.91 23.49
C THR A 59 6.95 -1.42 23.50
N GLU A 60 7.79 -2.02 24.34
CA GLU A 60 9.25 -1.80 24.27
C GLU A 60 9.73 -2.11 22.85
N PRO A 61 10.65 -1.33 22.26
CA PRO A 61 11.07 -1.44 20.86
C PRO A 61 11.90 -2.70 20.54
N ASP A 62 11.71 -3.78 21.30
CA ASP A 62 12.31 -5.07 21.01
C ASP A 62 11.64 -5.71 19.79
N PHE A 63 12.41 -6.51 19.07
CA PHE A 63 12.02 -7.16 17.81
C PHE A 63 10.62 -7.79 17.88
N ILE A 64 9.84 -7.62 16.81
CA ILE A 64 8.56 -8.30 16.61
C ILE A 64 8.75 -9.80 16.84
N GLN A 65 8.01 -10.32 17.81
CA GLN A 65 7.98 -11.72 18.17
C GLN A 65 6.74 -12.37 17.56
N LYS A 66 6.75 -13.71 17.49
CA LYS A 66 5.58 -14.49 17.05
C LYS A 66 4.31 -14.13 17.85
N ALA A 67 4.45 -13.85 19.15
CA ALA A 67 3.33 -13.46 20.02
C ALA A 67 2.65 -12.15 19.60
N ASP A 68 3.34 -11.32 18.81
CA ASP A 68 2.84 -10.03 18.32
C ASP A 68 2.05 -10.18 17.01
N ILE A 69 1.90 -11.40 16.47
CA ILE A 69 1.10 -11.70 15.28
C ILE A 69 0.02 -12.72 15.64
N ALA A 70 -1.22 -12.41 15.31
CA ALA A 70 -2.37 -13.27 15.57
C ALA A 70 -3.20 -13.50 14.30
N ALA A 71 -3.97 -14.58 14.26
CA ALA A 71 -5.06 -14.70 13.30
C ALA A 71 -6.07 -13.55 13.52
N ILE A 72 -6.65 -13.03 12.45
CA ILE A 72 -7.65 -11.95 12.54
C ILE A 72 -8.80 -12.36 13.48
N ASN A 73 -9.01 -11.57 14.54
CA ASN A 73 -10.06 -11.77 15.54
C ASN A 73 -10.60 -10.39 15.99
N PRO A 74 -11.91 -10.19 16.03
CA PRO A 74 -12.56 -9.27 15.09
C PRO A 74 -11.92 -7.87 15.07
N GLY A 75 -11.12 -7.61 14.03
CA GLY A 75 -10.45 -6.34 13.78
C GLY A 75 -10.03 -6.27 12.31
N CYS A 76 -10.00 -5.07 11.73
CA CYS A 76 -9.59 -4.84 10.34
C CYS A 76 -8.52 -3.74 10.33
N ALA A 77 -7.26 -4.12 10.44
CA ALA A 77 -6.13 -3.24 10.18
C ALA A 77 -5.88 -3.18 8.66
N HIS A 78 -5.40 -2.06 8.13
CA HIS A 78 -5.05 -1.95 6.70
C HIS A 78 -3.57 -1.62 6.45
N HIS A 79 -2.83 -1.22 7.49
CA HIS A 79 -1.43 -0.80 7.39
C HIS A 79 -0.44 -1.96 7.30
N GLN A 80 -0.84 -3.17 7.70
CA GLN A 80 0.03 -4.34 7.78
C GLN A 80 0.16 -5.11 6.46
N TYR A 81 -0.68 -4.80 5.47
CA TYR A 81 -0.81 -5.60 4.25
C TYR A 81 -0.24 -4.87 3.04
N LEU A 82 0.24 -5.64 2.07
CA LEU A 82 0.58 -5.08 0.77
C LEU A 82 -0.66 -4.40 0.15
N PRO A 83 -0.50 -3.31 -0.62
CA PRO A 83 -1.62 -2.66 -1.31
C PRO A 83 -2.37 -3.59 -2.28
N THR A 84 -1.75 -4.71 -2.69
CA THR A 84 -2.36 -5.73 -3.55
C THR A 84 -3.07 -6.85 -2.79
N ALA A 85 -3.01 -6.85 -1.46
CA ALA A 85 -3.63 -7.86 -0.61
C ALA A 85 -5.15 -7.91 -0.78
N ARG A 86 -5.68 -9.14 -0.79
CA ARG A 86 -7.11 -9.44 -0.85
C ARG A 86 -7.41 -10.58 0.12
N LEU A 87 -8.54 -10.49 0.80
CA LEU A 87 -9.11 -11.54 1.63
C LEU A 87 -10.61 -11.59 1.38
N ASP A 88 -11.07 -12.63 0.71
CA ASP A 88 -12.46 -12.77 0.24
C ASP A 88 -12.96 -11.52 -0.49
N LEU A 89 -13.91 -10.80 0.10
CA LEU A 89 -14.51 -9.57 -0.45
C LEU A 89 -13.71 -8.31 -0.12
N PHE A 90 -12.70 -8.40 0.73
CA PHE A 90 -11.91 -7.27 1.21
C PHE A 90 -10.62 -7.11 0.40
N SER A 91 -10.22 -5.85 0.22
CA SER A 91 -9.03 -5.47 -0.54
C SER A 91 -8.42 -4.21 0.05
N THR A 92 -7.10 -4.17 0.17
CA THR A 92 -6.36 -2.95 0.61
C THR A 92 -6.18 -1.94 -0.52
N ARG A 93 -6.51 -2.30 -1.78
CA ARG A 93 -6.45 -1.37 -2.91
C ARG A 93 -7.41 -0.21 -2.70
N GLY A 94 -6.87 1.01 -2.75
CA GLY A 94 -7.66 2.23 -2.92
C GLY A 94 -8.34 2.27 -4.29
N ILE A 95 -9.42 3.04 -4.39
CA ILE A 95 -10.17 3.26 -5.62
C ILE A 95 -10.01 4.74 -6.01
N MET A 96 -9.76 4.99 -7.30
CA MET A 96 -9.76 6.34 -7.88
C MET A 96 -10.85 6.41 -8.95
N LEU A 97 -11.74 7.40 -8.83
CA LEU A 97 -12.88 7.61 -9.74
C LEU A 97 -12.80 9.00 -10.35
N PHE A 98 -12.90 9.08 -11.68
CA PHE A 98 -13.02 10.33 -12.41
C PHE A 98 -14.42 10.42 -13.01
N TYR A 99 -15.04 11.60 -12.91
CA TYR A 99 -16.33 11.89 -13.53
C TYR A 99 -16.38 13.36 -13.94
N GLY A 100 -16.68 13.63 -15.20
CA GLY A 100 -16.69 15.00 -15.72
C GLY A 100 -16.66 15.06 -17.24
N ASN A 101 -16.65 16.29 -17.75
CA ASN A 101 -16.52 16.56 -19.18
C ASN A 101 -15.15 16.06 -19.69
N GLY A 102 -15.11 15.39 -20.85
CA GLY A 102 -13.84 14.86 -21.38
C GLY A 102 -13.23 13.69 -20.59
N VAL A 103 -13.88 13.17 -19.55
CA VAL A 103 -13.52 11.89 -18.91
C VAL A 103 -14.17 10.74 -19.67
N LYS A 104 -13.41 9.69 -19.97
CA LYS A 104 -13.95 8.52 -20.68
C LYS A 104 -15.05 7.83 -19.90
N LYS A 105 -16.18 7.59 -20.55
CA LYS A 105 -17.33 6.89 -19.94
C LYS A 105 -17.13 5.38 -19.97
N GLY A 106 -17.39 4.73 -18.83
CA GLY A 106 -17.29 3.26 -18.71
C GLY A 106 -15.87 2.71 -18.86
N TYR A 107 -14.84 3.57 -18.80
CA TYR A 107 -13.46 3.14 -18.86
C TYR A 107 -13.01 2.59 -17.51
N GLU A 108 -12.64 1.30 -17.50
CA GLU A 108 -11.95 0.68 -16.39
C GLU A 108 -10.48 0.47 -16.77
N ARG A 109 -9.59 1.04 -15.98
CA ARG A 109 -8.16 0.97 -16.25
C ARG A 109 -7.62 -0.40 -15.82
N SER A 110 -6.92 -1.08 -16.72
CA SER A 110 -6.36 -2.42 -16.48
C SER A 110 -5.12 -2.45 -15.59
N THR A 111 -4.51 -1.29 -15.32
CA THR A 111 -3.30 -1.15 -14.51
C THR A 111 -3.53 -0.19 -13.33
N ALA A 112 -2.77 -0.37 -12.26
CA ALA A 112 -2.88 0.45 -11.06
C ALA A 112 -2.45 1.91 -11.30
N VAL A 113 -3.10 2.83 -10.59
CA VAL A 113 -2.69 4.23 -10.45
C VAL A 113 -2.17 4.45 -9.04
N TRP A 114 -1.31 5.45 -8.86
CA TRP A 114 -0.79 5.81 -7.54
C TRP A 114 -1.50 7.05 -7.02
N THR A 115 -1.68 7.17 -5.71
CA THR A 115 -2.34 8.34 -5.12
C THR A 115 -1.63 9.64 -5.49
N VAL A 116 -0.30 9.62 -5.59
CA VAL A 116 0.53 10.76 -6.03
C VAL A 116 0.24 11.22 -7.47
N ASP A 117 -0.37 10.37 -8.29
CA ASP A 117 -0.76 10.69 -9.67
C ASP A 117 -1.98 11.63 -9.72
N LEU A 118 -2.75 11.75 -8.62
CA LEU A 118 -4.00 12.53 -8.59
C LEU A 118 -3.77 14.02 -8.90
N THR A 119 -2.85 14.66 -8.17
CA THR A 119 -2.62 16.10 -8.29
C THR A 119 -2.11 16.52 -9.67
N PRO A 120 -1.07 15.88 -10.27
CA PRO A 120 -0.65 16.24 -11.63
C PRO A 120 -1.74 15.96 -12.68
N THR A 121 -2.55 14.91 -12.47
CA THR A 121 -3.70 14.60 -13.35
C THR A 121 -4.76 15.69 -13.33
N LEU A 122 -5.13 16.20 -12.14
CA LEU A 122 -6.07 17.31 -12.02
C LEU A 122 -5.50 18.62 -12.57
N ALA A 123 -4.21 18.89 -12.36
CA ALA A 123 -3.58 20.08 -12.92
C ALA A 123 -3.64 20.08 -14.45
N TYR A 124 -3.32 18.94 -15.06
CA TYR A 124 -3.46 18.73 -16.51
C TYR A 124 -4.90 18.94 -17.00
N TYR A 125 -5.88 18.33 -16.30
CA TYR A 125 -7.30 18.43 -16.66
C TYR A 125 -7.82 19.86 -16.60
N LEU A 126 -7.40 20.64 -15.61
CA LEU A 126 -7.79 22.03 -15.41
C LEU A 126 -7.00 23.03 -16.28
N GLY A 127 -5.99 22.57 -17.03
CA GLY A 127 -5.12 23.45 -17.82
C GLY A 127 -4.25 24.38 -16.97
N ILE A 128 -3.97 24.01 -15.72
CA ILE A 128 -3.12 24.78 -14.80
C ILE A 128 -1.70 24.16 -14.72
N PRO A 129 -0.68 24.92 -14.29
CA PRO A 129 0.65 24.38 -14.09
C PRO A 129 0.67 23.26 -13.04
N ALA A 130 1.39 22.18 -13.33
CA ALA A 130 1.60 21.10 -12.36
C ALA A 130 2.39 21.62 -11.13
N PRO A 131 2.16 21.04 -9.93
CA PRO A 131 2.99 21.34 -8.76
C PRO A 131 4.48 21.07 -9.04
N LYS A 132 5.35 22.00 -8.64
CA LYS A 132 6.79 21.93 -8.95
C LYS A 132 7.50 20.69 -8.39
N GLN A 133 6.97 20.12 -7.31
CA GLN A 133 7.54 18.97 -6.58
C GLN A 133 6.64 17.74 -6.73
N SER A 134 5.91 17.62 -7.85
CA SER A 134 5.07 16.45 -8.08
C SER A 134 5.94 15.24 -8.44
N GLU A 135 5.78 14.15 -7.69
CA GLU A 135 6.43 12.86 -7.96
C GLU A 135 5.55 11.92 -8.80
N GLY A 136 4.25 12.22 -8.88
CA GLY A 136 3.30 11.45 -9.68
C GLY A 136 3.32 11.82 -11.16
N LYS A 137 2.63 11.00 -11.95
CA LYS A 137 2.44 11.20 -13.39
C LYS A 137 0.98 11.50 -13.73
N VAL A 138 0.76 12.11 -14.89
CA VAL A 138 -0.59 12.34 -15.41
C VAL A 138 -1.20 11.03 -15.91
N ILE A 139 -2.43 10.74 -15.52
CA ILE A 139 -3.22 9.59 -15.99
C ILE A 139 -3.93 9.98 -17.29
N PHE A 140 -3.15 10.06 -18.38
CA PHE A 140 -3.66 10.53 -19.69
C PHE A 140 -4.78 9.66 -20.25
N ASP A 141 -4.74 8.36 -19.99
CA ASP A 141 -5.71 7.40 -20.52
C ASP A 141 -7.10 7.52 -19.88
N ALA A 142 -7.25 8.26 -18.78
CA ALA A 142 -8.55 8.57 -18.17
C ALA A 142 -9.40 9.56 -18.98
N PHE A 143 -8.78 10.32 -19.90
CA PHE A 143 -9.45 11.37 -20.67
C PHE A 143 -9.62 11.01 -22.14
N GLU A 144 -10.62 11.62 -22.77
CA GLU A 144 -10.79 11.60 -24.23
C GLU A 144 -9.60 12.31 -24.90
N LEU A 145 -9.23 11.87 -26.11
CA LEU A 145 -8.06 12.41 -26.83
C LEU A 145 -8.23 13.89 -27.22
N GLU A 146 -9.48 14.36 -27.31
CA GLU A 146 -9.80 15.76 -27.52
C GLU A 146 -9.92 16.46 -26.16
N LYS A 147 -9.00 17.39 -25.87
CA LYS A 147 -9.19 18.31 -24.75
C LYS A 147 -10.50 19.09 -24.99
N PRO A 148 -11.39 19.23 -23.98
CA PRO A 148 -12.49 20.17 -24.10
C PRO A 148 -11.91 21.57 -24.32
N SER A 149 -12.39 22.24 -25.37
CA SER A 149 -12.13 23.65 -25.67
C SER A 149 -12.59 24.58 -24.55
#